data_AF-A0A1V4WVB7-F1
#
_entry.id   AF-A0A1V4WVB7-F1
#
_cell.length_a   1.000
_cell.length_b   1.000
_cell.length_c   1.000
_cell.angle_alpha   90.00
_cell.angle_beta   90.00
_cell.angle_gamma   90.00
#
_symmetry.space_group_name_H-M   'P 1'
#
loop_
_entity.id
_entity.type
_entity.pdbx_description
1 polymer ?
#
loop_
_entity_poly.entity_id
_entity_poly.type
_entity_poly.pdbx_seq_one_letter_code
_entity_poly.pdbx_strand_id
1 'polypeptide(L)' 'MVKAHFGGARPQAIYQEYRQLPAFSGNYPVIGSWIIGEEAAGIGIREDTSPITNNLSRFVPHAFDD' A
#
# COMPACT_ATOMS: atom_id res chain seq x y z
N MET A 1 -14.10 24.47 6.79
CA MET A 1 -13.80 24.96 5.43
C MET A 1 -12.33 25.36 5.38
N VAL A 2 -11.43 24.41 5.12
CA VAL A 2 -9.99 24.74 4.94
C VAL A 2 -9.73 24.80 3.44
N LYS A 3 -9.40 26.00 2.96
CA LYS A 3 -9.12 26.31 1.57
C LYS A 3 -7.69 25.90 1.25
N ALA A 4 -7.50 24.80 0.52
CA ALA A 4 -6.19 24.45 -0.01
C ALA A 4 -5.83 25.44 -1.13
N HIS A 5 -4.77 26.23 -0.88
CA HIS A 5 -4.16 27.09 -1.87
C HIS A 5 -3.14 26.26 -2.66
N PHE A 6 -3.50 25.80 -3.86
CA PHE A 6 -2.54 25.20 -4.80
C PHE A 6 -2.01 26.28 -5.74
N GLY A 7 -1.02 27.05 -5.28
CA GLY A 7 -0.24 27.96 -6.12
C GLY A 7 1.11 27.33 -6.47
N GLY A 8 1.34 27.03 -7.76
CA GLY A 8 2.62 27.02 -8.51
C GLY A 8 3.90 26.36 -7.97
N ALA A 9 3.97 25.92 -6.71
CA ALA A 9 5.14 25.32 -6.09
C ALA A 9 5.10 23.80 -6.24
N ARG A 10 6.29 23.18 -6.37
CA ARG A 10 6.40 21.72 -6.36
C ARG A 10 5.68 21.15 -5.14
N PRO A 11 4.93 20.05 -5.27
CA PRO A 11 4.25 19.44 -4.15
C PRO A 11 5.25 19.14 -3.03
N GLN A 12 4.84 19.39 -1.79
CA GLN A 12 5.63 19.05 -0.62
C GLN A 12 5.86 17.52 -0.63
N ALA A 13 7.08 17.10 -0.31
CA ALA A 13 7.47 15.69 -0.32
C ALA A 13 7.93 15.26 1.08
N ILE A 14 7.62 14.01 1.41
CA ILE A 14 8.16 13.31 2.59
C ILE A 14 9.13 12.26 2.06
N TYR A 15 10.31 12.16 2.68
CA TYR A 15 11.30 11.16 2.36
C TYR A 15 11.21 10.01 3.36
N GLN A 16 11.17 8.79 2.86
CA GLN A 16 11.22 7.57 3.64
C GLN A 16 12.48 6.79 3.27
N GLU A 17 13.10 6.12 4.23
CA GLU A 17 14.16 5.15 3.95
C GLU A 17 13.62 4.04 3.02
N TYR A 18 14.41 3.68 2.01
CA TYR A 18 14.04 2.58 1.12
C TYR A 18 14.12 1.24 1.84
N ARG A 19 13.01 0.49 1.80
CA ARG A 19 12.96 -0.91 2.22
C ARG A 19 12.51 -1.75 1.03
N GLN A 20 13.40 -2.62 0.57
CA GLN A 20 13.14 -3.46 -0.59
C GLN A 20 12.02 -4.45 -0.28
N LEU A 21 11.00 -4.49 -1.14
CA LEU A 21 9.93 -5.49 -1.06
C LEU A 21 10.45 -6.87 -1.50
N PRO A 22 9.98 -7.97 -0.88
CA PRO A 22 10.23 -9.30 -1.40
C PRO A 22 9.61 -9.44 -2.79
N ALA A 23 10.25 -10.22 -3.66
CA ALA A 23 9.75 -10.53 -5.00
C ALA A 23 9.40 -12.02 -5.07
N PHE A 24 8.16 -12.32 -5.42
CA PHE A 24 7.66 -13.69 -5.62
C PHE A 24 7.25 -13.85 -7.08
N SER A 25 8.03 -14.62 -7.84
CA SER A 25 7.76 -14.87 -9.27
C SER A 25 7.57 -13.58 -10.08
N GLY A 26 8.32 -12.52 -9.75
CA GLY A 26 8.22 -11.22 -10.41
C GLY A 26 7.13 -10.28 -9.89
N ASN A 27 6.42 -10.66 -8.82
CA ASN A 27 5.41 -9.82 -8.18
C ASN A 27 5.87 -9.34 -6.80
N TYR A 28 5.49 -8.11 -6.45
CA TYR A 28 5.85 -7.45 -5.20
C TYR A 28 4.60 -7.31 -4.32
N PRO A 29 4.38 -8.19 -3.34
CA PRO A 29 3.20 -8.13 -2.48
C PRO A 29 3.35 -7.08 -1.38
N VAL A 30 2.23 -6.46 -1.03
CA VAL A 30 2.03 -5.59 0.13
C VAL A 30 0.85 -6.12 0.93
N ILE A 31 1.04 -6.23 2.25
CA ILE A 31 -0.02 -6.59 3.18
C ILE A 31 -0.75 -5.31 3.60
N GLY A 32 -2.07 -5.27 3.39
CA GLY A 32 -2.95 -4.31 4.03
C GLY A 32 -3.56 -4.93 5.29
N SER A 33 -3.57 -4.19 6.40
CA SER A 33 -4.27 -4.56 7.63
C SER A 33 -5.42 -3.59 7.87
N TRP A 34 -6.60 -4.11 8.16
CA TRP A 34 -7.79 -3.31 8.45
C TRP A 34 -8.01 -3.20 9.95
N ILE A 35 -8.24 -1.97 10.41
CA ILE A 35 -8.68 -1.68 11.78
C ILE A 35 -10.15 -1.28 11.70
N ILE A 36 -11.01 -1.89 12.52
CA ILE A 36 -12.42 -1.52 12.68
C ILE A 36 -12.63 -1.08 14.13
N GLY A 37 -12.92 0.20 14.32
CA GLY A 37 -12.85 0.81 15.65
C GLY A 37 -11.39 0.88 16.11
N GLU A 38 -11.08 0.21 17.21
CA GLU A 38 -9.73 0.15 17.79
C GLU A 38 -9.05 -1.21 17.58
N GLU A 39 -9.73 -2.14 16.89
CA GLU A 39 -9.32 -3.55 16.79
C GLU A 39 -8.93 -3.93 15.36
N ALA A 40 -7.90 -4.79 15.26
CA ALA A 40 -7.54 -5.40 13.98
C ALA A 40 -8.62 -6.41 13.54
N ALA A 41 -9.08 -6.28 12.31
CA ALA A 41 -10.25 -7.00 11.81
C ALA A 41 -10.00 -7.82 10.54
N GLY A 42 -8.77 -7.82 10.03
CA GLY A 42 -8.40 -8.66 8.89
C GLY A 42 -7.23 -8.10 8.09
N ILE A 43 -6.76 -8.91 7.14
CA ILE A 43 -5.71 -8.53 6.21
C ILE A 43 -6.14 -8.77 4.76
N GLY A 44 -5.40 -8.19 3.83
CA GLY A 44 -5.46 -8.52 2.41
C GLY A 44 -4.08 -8.39 1.79
N ILE A 45 -3.87 -9.04 0.65
CA ILE A 45 -2.61 -8.95 -0.09
C ILE A 45 -2.89 -8.30 -1.44
N ARG A 46 -2.11 -7.26 -1.77
CA ARG A 46 -2.08 -6.68 -3.12
C ARG A 46 -0.70 -6.85 -3.71
N GLU A 47 -0.63 -7.20 -4.98
CA GLU A 47 0.65 -7.34 -5.68
C GLU A 47 0.64 -6.65 -7.04
N ASP A 48 1.83 -6.26 -7.48
CA ASP A 48 2.07 -5.69 -8.80
C ASP A 48 3.41 -6.20 -9.35
N THR A 49 3.64 -6.07 -10.66
CA THR A 49 4.94 -6.37 -11.29
C THR A 49 5.96 -5.25 -11.08
N SER A 50 5.51 -4.11 -10.56
CA SER A 50 6.30 -2.98 -10.05
C SER A 50 6.35 -2.97 -8.52
N PRO A 51 7.42 -2.46 -7.88
CA PRO A 51 7.48 -2.29 -6.43
C PRO A 51 6.46 -1.31 -5.83
N ILE A 52 5.74 -0.54 -6.65
CA ILE A 52 4.72 0.42 -6.19
C ILE A 52 3.34 -0.11 -6.56
N THR A 53 2.55 -0.50 -5.56
CA THR A 53 1.14 -0.82 -5.76
C THR A 53 0.34 0.43 -6.12
N ASN A 54 -0.49 0.34 -7.15
CA ASN A 54 -1.42 1.37 -7.61
C ASN A 54 -2.87 0.85 -7.51
N ASN A 55 -3.85 1.56 -8.05
CA ASN A 55 -5.27 1.21 -8.04
C ASN A 55 -5.66 0.02 -8.95
N LEU A 56 -4.80 -0.40 -9.87
CA LEU A 56 -4.99 -1.57 -10.73
C LEU A 56 -4.24 -2.82 -10.25
N SER A 57 -3.39 -2.71 -9.22
CA SER A 57 -2.71 -3.86 -8.63
C SER A 57 -3.71 -4.91 -8.15
N ARG A 58 -3.36 -6.18 -8.33
CA ARG A 58 -4.26 -7.32 -8.13
C ARG A 58 -4.50 -7.55 -6.65
N PHE A 59 -5.73 -7.91 -6.28
CA PHE A 59 -6.00 -8.50 -4.98
C PHE A 59 -5.74 -10.01 -5.07
N VAL A 60 -4.87 -10.52 -4.19
CA VAL A 60 -4.45 -11.93 -4.22
C VAL A 60 -5.22 -12.69 -3.13
N PRO A 61 -5.80 -13.86 -3.45
CA PRO A 61 -6.36 -14.74 -2.44
C PRO A 61 -5.31 -15.12 -1.40
N HIS A 62 -5.70 -15.09 -0.12
CA HIS A 62 -4.89 -15.58 0.98
C HIS A 62 -5.76 -16.44 1.89
N ALA A 63 -5.12 -17.36 2.61
CA ALA A 63 -5.77 -18.23 3.58
C ALA A 63 -4.89 -18.31 4.83
N PHE A 64 -5.53 -18.54 5.97
CA PHE A 64 -4.86 -18.94 7.20
C PHE A 64 -4.95 -20.46 7.29
N ASP A 65 -3.87 -21.09 7.71
CA ASP A 65 -3.77 -22.52 7.94
C ASP A 65 -3.09 -22.75 9.30
N ASP A 66 -3.32 -23.92 9.90
CA ASP A 66 -2.95 -24.24 11.31
C ASP A 66 -1.49 -24.68 11.49
#